data_AF-A0A7G8GIR3-F1
#
_entry.id   AF-A0A7G8GIR3-F1
#
_cell.length_a   1.000
_cell.length_b   1.000
_cell.length_c   1.000
_cell.angle_alpha   90.00
_cell.angle_beta   90.00
_cell.angle_gamma   90.00
#
_symmetry.space_group_name_H-M   'P 1'
#
loop_
_entity.id
_entity.type
_entity.pdbx_description
1 polymer ?
#
loop_
_entity_poly.entity_id
_entity_poly.type
_entity_poly.pdbx_seq_one_letter_code
_entity_poly.pdbx_strand_id
1 'polypeptide(L)'
;MQRQEPAAGTLYLVGTPIGHLGDLSPRARDLLAAVDVIACEDTRHSGQLLSGLAARGRRLSFHQHNIRTRLPQLMELLAEPLSLAVISDAGLPGISDPGEELVAEARRRGHEVICIPGPCAATTALVSSGLPSDRFCFEGFLPAKGRERRERVARIAGETRTSVIYEAPHRLLTLLEELEQHCGAERPLQVARELTKRHEQQVGPSVGAALAHFRQTTPQGECTVVLGGAPVAVDPEPDDTELRQRLQIKIQAGSSASEAARQLAAETGLPKRRLYTLLHQESSQAD
;
A
#
# COMPACT_ATOMS: atom_id res chain seq x y z
N MET A 1 10.53 -14.80 27.07
CA MET A 1 9.31 -15.28 27.76
C MET A 1 8.15 -14.49 27.21
N GLN A 2 7.14 -15.12 26.61
CA GLN A 2 5.96 -14.42 26.09
C GLN A 2 5.02 -14.07 27.26
N ARG A 3 4.39 -12.89 27.22
CA ARG A 3 3.35 -12.52 28.20
C ARG A 3 2.16 -13.47 28.07
N GLN A 4 1.44 -13.66 29.17
CA GLN A 4 0.15 -14.33 29.14
C GLN A 4 -0.87 -13.41 28.46
N GLU A 5 -1.54 -13.93 27.43
CA GLU A 5 -2.59 -13.24 26.70
C GLU A 5 -3.89 -14.05 26.83
N PRO A 6 -5.06 -13.40 26.90
CA PRO A 6 -5.25 -11.94 26.93
C PRO A 6 -4.92 -11.31 28.29
N ALA A 7 -4.46 -10.06 28.28
CA ALA A 7 -4.21 -9.25 29.46
C ALA A 7 -5.36 -8.25 29.70
N ALA A 8 -5.70 -8.03 30.97
CA ALA A 8 -6.70 -7.03 31.37
C ALA A 8 -6.26 -5.60 30.98
N GLY A 9 -7.23 -4.73 30.67
CA GLY A 9 -6.99 -3.33 30.28
C GLY A 9 -6.25 -3.15 28.95
N THR A 10 -6.20 -4.21 28.12
CA THR A 10 -5.48 -4.24 26.85
C THR A 10 -6.46 -4.31 25.68
N LEU A 11 -6.23 -3.43 24.69
CA LEU A 11 -6.90 -3.45 23.39
C LEU A 11 -6.09 -4.25 22.39
N TYR A 12 -6.69 -5.29 21.82
CA TYR A 12 -6.12 -6.12 20.78
C TYR A 12 -6.75 -5.82 19.42
N LEU A 13 -5.94 -5.52 18.40
CA LEU A 13 -6.40 -5.51 17.01
C LEU A 13 -6.11 -6.88 16.41
N VAL A 14 -7.13 -7.57 15.93
CA VAL A 14 -6.99 -8.95 15.42
C VAL A 14 -7.46 -9.02 13.98
N GLY A 15 -6.55 -9.34 13.07
CA GLY A 15 -6.88 -9.56 11.67
C GLY A 15 -7.70 -10.83 11.47
N THR A 16 -8.77 -10.75 10.69
CA THR A 16 -9.62 -11.87 10.28
C THR A 16 -9.27 -12.33 8.86
N PRO A 17 -9.59 -13.59 8.49
CA PRO A 17 -9.39 -14.07 7.11
C PRO A 17 -10.05 -13.19 6.05
N ILE A 18 -9.41 -13.05 4.89
CA ILE A 18 -9.95 -12.32 3.72
C ILE A 18 -10.62 -13.24 2.69
N GLY A 19 -10.79 -14.53 3.01
CA GLY A 19 -11.40 -15.51 2.12
C GLY A 19 -11.17 -16.95 2.53
N HIS A 20 -10.00 -17.27 3.09
CA HIS A 20 -9.66 -18.62 3.52
C HIS A 20 -9.48 -18.74 5.04
N LEU A 21 -10.31 -19.57 5.70
CA LEU A 21 -10.29 -19.72 7.16
C LEU A 21 -8.93 -20.16 7.74
N GLY A 22 -8.11 -20.85 6.94
CA GLY A 22 -6.76 -21.26 7.32
C GLY A 22 -5.77 -20.10 7.51
N ASP A 23 -6.10 -18.89 7.07
CA ASP A 23 -5.24 -17.71 7.20
C ASP A 23 -5.33 -17.06 8.58
N LEU A 24 -6.28 -17.51 9.42
CA LEU A 24 -6.34 -17.08 10.82
C LEU A 24 -5.17 -17.71 11.59
N SER A 25 -4.25 -16.86 12.07
CA SER A 25 -3.09 -17.33 12.83
C SER A 25 -3.50 -18.03 14.13
N PRO A 26 -2.71 -19.01 14.62
CA PRO A 26 -2.97 -19.65 15.90
C PRO A 26 -3.15 -18.67 17.06
N ARG A 27 -2.30 -17.65 17.15
CA ARG A 27 -2.39 -16.62 18.18
C ARG A 27 -3.69 -15.83 18.10
N ALA A 28 -4.14 -15.45 16.89
CA ALA A 28 -5.40 -14.75 16.70
C ALA A 28 -6.60 -15.61 17.16
N ARG A 29 -6.60 -16.90 16.79
CA ARG A 29 -7.62 -17.86 17.26
C ARG A 29 -7.65 -17.96 18.79
N ASP A 30 -6.51 -18.22 19.40
CA ASP A 30 -6.42 -18.48 20.84
C ASP A 30 -6.83 -17.22 21.63
N LEU A 31 -6.42 -16.04 21.15
CA LEU A 31 -6.81 -14.76 21.71
C LEU A 31 -8.33 -14.50 21.58
N LEU A 32 -8.90 -14.64 20.37
CA LEU A 32 -10.35 -14.43 20.15
C LEU A 32 -11.21 -15.42 20.94
N ALA A 33 -10.70 -16.63 21.20
CA ALA A 33 -11.39 -17.61 22.04
C ALA A 33 -11.47 -17.19 23.52
N ALA A 34 -10.48 -16.43 23.99
CA ALA A 34 -10.26 -16.15 25.41
C ALA A 34 -10.58 -14.71 25.87
N VAL A 35 -10.61 -13.72 24.96
CA VAL A 35 -10.91 -12.32 25.33
C VAL A 35 -12.32 -12.12 25.89
N ASP A 36 -12.46 -11.14 26.79
CA ASP A 36 -13.73 -10.86 27.49
C ASP A 36 -14.74 -10.13 26.59
N VAL A 37 -14.26 -9.26 25.71
CA VAL A 37 -15.08 -8.44 24.81
C VAL A 37 -14.52 -8.49 23.39
N ILE A 38 -15.42 -8.61 22.40
CA ILE A 38 -15.09 -8.56 20.97
C ILE A 38 -15.95 -7.49 20.30
N ALA A 39 -15.31 -6.41 19.85
CA ALA A 39 -15.91 -5.41 18.99
C ALA A 39 -15.81 -5.88 17.52
N CYS A 40 -16.95 -6.19 16.92
CA CYS A 40 -17.06 -6.63 15.52
C CYS A 40 -17.63 -5.52 14.65
N GLU A 41 -17.14 -5.36 13.43
CA GLU A 41 -17.78 -4.54 12.41
C GLU A 41 -19.22 -4.99 12.15
N ASP A 42 -19.42 -6.24 11.69
CA ASP A 42 -20.71 -6.92 11.68
C ASP A 42 -20.68 -8.20 12.53
N THR A 43 -21.43 -8.16 13.64
CA THR A 43 -21.61 -9.31 14.54
C THR A 43 -22.25 -10.54 13.89
N ARG A 44 -22.97 -10.37 12.78
CA ARG A 44 -23.58 -11.47 12.00
C ARG A 44 -22.53 -12.15 11.13
N HIS A 45 -21.73 -11.37 10.41
CA HIS A 45 -20.63 -11.86 9.58
C HIS A 45 -19.59 -12.58 10.45
N SER A 46 -19.07 -11.87 11.45
CA SER A 46 -18.09 -12.40 12.40
C SER A 46 -18.63 -13.57 13.23
N GLY A 47 -19.96 -13.72 13.34
CA GLY A 47 -20.61 -14.74 14.15
C GLY A 47 -20.24 -16.17 13.75
N GLN A 48 -20.09 -16.45 12.45
CA GLN A 48 -19.70 -17.78 11.97
C GLN A 48 -18.26 -18.13 12.37
N LEU A 49 -17.33 -17.20 12.12
CA LEU A 49 -15.93 -17.32 12.53
C LEU A 49 -15.84 -17.56 14.04
N LEU A 50 -16.40 -16.67 14.85
CA LEU A 50 -16.33 -16.72 16.31
C LEU A 50 -16.96 -17.98 16.90
N SER A 51 -18.04 -18.50 16.29
CA SER A 51 -18.65 -19.76 16.72
C SER A 51 -17.71 -20.95 16.46
N GLY A 52 -17.05 -20.99 15.30
CA GLY A 52 -16.05 -22.02 14.98
C GLY A 52 -14.83 -22.00 15.90
N LEU A 53 -14.51 -20.85 16.51
CA LEU A 53 -13.44 -20.69 17.50
C LEU A 53 -13.90 -20.95 18.95
N ALA A 54 -15.19 -21.25 19.16
CA ALA A 54 -15.81 -21.33 20.48
C ALA A 54 -15.57 -20.08 21.35
N ALA A 55 -15.56 -18.89 20.73
CA ALA A 55 -15.33 -17.63 21.41
C ALA A 55 -16.40 -17.33 22.46
N ARG A 56 -15.96 -16.96 23.66
CA ARG A 56 -16.83 -16.73 24.83
C ARG A 56 -17.09 -15.26 25.11
N GLY A 57 -16.27 -14.38 24.54
CA GLY A 57 -16.34 -12.94 24.77
C GLY A 57 -17.68 -12.32 24.38
N ARG A 58 -18.06 -11.28 25.11
CA ARG A 58 -19.24 -10.45 24.81
C ARG A 58 -19.03 -9.73 23.48
N ARG A 59 -19.90 -9.98 22.52
CA ARG A 59 -19.86 -9.34 21.19
C ARG A 59 -20.54 -7.99 21.21
N LEU A 60 -19.93 -6.98 20.59
CA LEU A 60 -20.47 -5.64 20.40
C LEU A 60 -20.29 -5.21 18.95
N SER A 61 -21.28 -4.54 18.37
CA SER A 61 -21.11 -3.92 17.05
C SER A 61 -20.29 -2.64 17.13
N PHE A 62 -19.30 -2.48 16.26
CA PHE A 62 -18.44 -1.31 16.15
C PHE A 62 -18.09 -1.06 14.67
N HIS A 63 -18.82 -0.14 14.03
CA HIS A 63 -18.71 0.15 12.60
C HIS A 63 -18.75 1.65 12.34
N GLN A 64 -18.36 2.10 11.13
CA GLN A 64 -18.19 3.53 10.79
C GLN A 64 -19.35 4.44 11.24
N HIS A 65 -20.59 3.95 11.13
CA HIS A 65 -21.80 4.73 11.49
C HIS A 65 -22.09 4.83 12.99
N ASN A 66 -21.45 4.04 13.85
CA ASN A 66 -21.71 4.01 15.29
C ASN A 66 -20.49 4.37 16.15
N ILE A 67 -19.36 4.74 15.54
CA ILE A 67 -18.11 5.06 16.27
C ILE A 67 -18.38 6.05 17.41
N ARG A 68 -19.09 7.15 17.13
CA ARG A 68 -19.37 8.19 18.14
C ARG A 68 -20.12 7.68 19.37
N THR A 69 -21.00 6.69 19.21
CA THR A 69 -21.81 6.16 20.31
C THR A 69 -21.14 4.98 21.01
N ARG A 70 -20.37 4.17 20.28
CA ARG A 70 -19.69 2.99 20.82
C ARG A 70 -18.33 3.27 21.44
N LEU A 71 -17.61 4.27 20.95
CA LEU A 71 -16.28 4.62 21.45
C LEU A 71 -16.25 4.84 22.98
N PRO A 72 -17.16 5.64 23.59
CA PRO A 72 -17.17 5.81 25.04
C PRO A 72 -17.41 4.49 25.80
N GLN A 73 -18.34 3.67 25.32
CA GLN A 73 -18.68 2.38 25.93
C GLN A 73 -17.50 1.39 25.89
N LEU A 74 -16.77 1.34 24.77
CA LEU A 74 -15.59 0.49 24.63
C LEU A 74 -14.45 0.97 25.54
N MET A 75 -14.31 2.28 25.75
CA MET A 75 -13.34 2.82 26.71
C MET A 75 -13.70 2.53 28.17
N GLU A 76 -14.99 2.54 28.52
CA GLU A 76 -15.45 2.13 29.85
C GLU A 76 -15.10 0.66 30.11
N LEU A 77 -15.31 -0.22 29.12
CA LEU A 77 -14.94 -1.63 29.23
C LEU A 77 -13.42 -1.84 29.34
N LEU A 78 -12.61 -1.06 28.62
CA LEU A 78 -11.15 -1.11 28.75
C LEU A 78 -10.63 -0.58 30.10
N ALA A 79 -11.41 0.26 30.81
CA ALA A 79 -11.06 0.74 32.14
C ALA A 79 -11.34 -0.29 33.24
N GLU A 80 -12.18 -1.29 32.96
CA GLU A 80 -12.38 -2.46 33.80
C GLU A 80 -11.23 -3.47 33.63
N PRO A 81 -11.06 -4.46 34.53
CA PRO A 81 -10.06 -5.52 34.37
C PRO A 81 -10.45 -6.54 33.27
N LEU A 82 -10.89 -6.05 32.12
CA LEU A 82 -11.33 -6.83 30.95
C LEU A 82 -10.33 -6.68 29.80
N SER A 83 -10.26 -7.70 28.98
CA SER A 83 -9.55 -7.70 27.70
C SER A 83 -10.52 -7.45 26.54
N LEU A 84 -10.09 -6.64 25.57
CA LEU A 84 -10.94 -6.26 24.43
C LEU A 84 -10.24 -6.51 23.11
N ALA A 85 -10.87 -7.26 22.22
CA ALA A 85 -10.45 -7.37 20.82
C ALA A 85 -11.34 -6.53 19.91
N VAL A 86 -10.74 -5.92 18.88
CA VAL A 86 -11.46 -5.36 17.72
C VAL A 86 -11.13 -6.19 16.49
N ILE A 87 -12.15 -6.51 15.71
CA ILE A 87 -12.07 -7.24 14.43
C ILE A 87 -12.89 -6.52 13.36
N SER A 88 -12.42 -6.54 12.11
CA SER A 88 -13.21 -6.18 10.93
C SER A 88 -13.81 -7.44 10.30
N ASP A 89 -14.73 -7.26 9.36
CA ASP A 89 -15.36 -8.39 8.68
C ASP A 89 -14.32 -9.22 7.91
N ALA A 90 -13.31 -8.56 7.33
CA ALA A 90 -12.21 -9.22 6.65
C ALA A 90 -10.91 -8.40 6.76
N GLY A 91 -9.80 -9.07 7.05
CA GLY A 91 -8.47 -8.43 7.07
C GLY A 91 -8.16 -7.74 8.39
N LEU A 92 -7.28 -6.73 8.33
CA LEU A 92 -6.70 -6.09 9.51
C LEU A 92 -7.51 -4.84 9.90
N PRO A 93 -8.06 -4.77 11.13
CA PRO A 93 -8.84 -3.62 11.59
C PRO A 93 -8.07 -2.30 11.51
N GLY A 94 -8.75 -1.22 11.16
CA GLY A 94 -8.16 0.11 10.98
C GLY A 94 -7.55 0.36 9.59
N ILE A 95 -7.55 -0.62 8.67
CA ILE A 95 -7.10 -0.44 7.29
C ILE A 95 -8.31 -0.42 6.35
N SER A 96 -8.80 0.78 6.01
CA SER A 96 -10.09 0.97 5.31
C SER A 96 -11.33 0.45 6.08
N ASP A 97 -11.13 0.13 7.35
CA ASP A 97 -12.14 -0.37 8.28
C ASP A 97 -12.14 0.49 9.58
N PRO A 98 -13.20 0.42 10.40
CA PRO A 98 -13.23 1.04 11.72
C PRO A 98 -12.07 0.57 12.62
N GLY A 99 -11.58 1.44 13.49
CA GLY A 99 -10.58 1.07 14.50
C GLY A 99 -9.57 2.15 14.85
N GLU A 100 -9.29 3.06 13.92
CA GLU A 100 -8.32 4.14 14.12
C GLU A 100 -8.65 5.01 15.34
N GLU A 101 -9.90 5.47 15.44
CA GLU A 101 -10.35 6.32 16.56
C GLU A 101 -10.31 5.56 17.89
N LEU A 102 -10.59 4.26 17.88
CA LEU A 102 -10.53 3.40 19.06
C LEU A 102 -9.10 3.26 19.57
N VAL A 103 -8.15 3.01 18.68
CA VAL A 103 -6.73 2.91 19.01
C VAL A 103 -6.19 4.24 19.51
N ALA A 104 -6.50 5.34 18.83
CA ALA A 104 -6.04 6.66 19.21
C ALA A 104 -6.52 7.02 20.63
N GLU A 105 -7.79 6.78 20.91
CA GLU A 105 -8.38 7.06 22.22
C GLU A 105 -7.85 6.14 23.32
N ALA A 106 -7.69 4.84 23.05
CA ALA A 106 -7.10 3.90 23.99
C ALA A 106 -5.66 4.31 24.38
N ARG A 107 -4.83 4.66 23.39
CA ARG A 107 -3.47 5.17 23.64
C ARG A 107 -3.49 6.48 24.43
N ARG A 108 -4.40 7.41 24.11
CA ARG A 108 -4.55 8.69 24.80
C ARG A 108 -4.88 8.51 26.29
N ARG A 109 -5.64 7.46 26.63
CA ARG A 109 -6.00 7.11 28.01
C ARG A 109 -4.96 6.22 28.71
N GLY A 110 -3.86 5.88 28.04
CA GLY A 110 -2.78 5.07 28.61
C GLY A 110 -3.05 3.57 28.61
N HIS A 111 -4.04 3.09 27.87
CA HIS A 111 -4.24 1.64 27.69
C HIS A 111 -3.18 1.04 26.79
N GLU A 112 -2.84 -0.22 27.07
CA GLU A 112 -1.98 -1.00 26.19
C GLU A 112 -2.74 -1.35 24.90
N VAL A 113 -2.07 -1.20 23.76
CA VAL A 113 -2.63 -1.55 22.44
C VAL A 113 -1.68 -2.50 21.73
N ILE A 114 -2.17 -3.70 21.42
CA ILE A 114 -1.41 -4.78 20.78
C ILE A 114 -2.07 -5.13 19.45
N CYS A 115 -1.34 -4.98 18.36
CA CYS A 115 -1.78 -5.45 17.05
C CYS A 115 -1.28 -6.88 16.83
N ILE A 116 -2.19 -7.81 16.56
CA ILE A 116 -1.87 -9.18 16.17
C ILE A 116 -1.63 -9.21 14.67
N PRO A 117 -0.42 -9.57 14.19
CA PRO A 117 -0.18 -9.72 12.76
C PRO A 117 -1.17 -10.69 12.13
N GLY A 118 -1.71 -10.33 10.98
CA GLY A 118 -2.75 -11.10 10.32
C GLY A 118 -2.97 -10.70 8.86
N PRO A 119 -3.96 -11.31 8.21
CA PRO A 119 -4.25 -11.09 6.79
C PRO A 119 -4.52 -9.61 6.46
N CYS A 120 -3.97 -9.14 5.34
CA CYS A 120 -4.24 -7.81 4.80
C CYS A 120 -4.18 -7.87 3.26
N ALA A 121 -5.31 -7.62 2.60
CA ALA A 121 -5.41 -7.74 1.14
C ALA A 121 -4.40 -6.84 0.41
N ALA A 122 -4.15 -5.62 0.90
CA ALA A 122 -3.21 -4.68 0.30
C ALA A 122 -1.78 -5.26 0.22
N THR A 123 -1.25 -5.79 1.32
CA THR A 123 0.11 -6.35 1.33
C THR A 123 0.18 -7.69 0.61
N THR A 124 -0.88 -8.51 0.70
CA THR A 124 -0.96 -9.78 -0.03
C THR A 124 -0.96 -9.55 -1.54
N ALA A 125 -1.75 -8.59 -2.03
CA ALA A 125 -1.77 -8.19 -3.44
C ALA A 125 -0.42 -7.61 -3.88
N LEU A 126 0.18 -6.71 -3.09
CA LEU A 126 1.46 -6.09 -3.42
C LEU A 126 2.56 -7.13 -3.59
N VAL A 127 2.73 -8.05 -2.63
CA VAL A 127 3.80 -9.06 -2.67
C VAL A 127 3.59 -10.03 -3.83
N SER A 128 2.35 -10.45 -4.08
CA SER A 128 2.04 -11.38 -5.18
C SER A 128 2.07 -10.72 -6.57
N SER A 129 2.00 -9.39 -6.66
CA SER A 129 2.03 -8.67 -7.94
C SER A 129 3.38 -8.74 -8.67
N GLY A 130 4.48 -8.94 -7.94
CA GLY A 130 5.84 -8.83 -8.48
C GLY A 130 6.31 -7.40 -8.77
N LEU A 131 5.54 -6.38 -8.42
CA LEU A 131 5.94 -4.97 -8.54
C LEU A 131 6.82 -4.52 -7.36
N PRO A 132 7.62 -3.44 -7.51
CA PRO A 132 8.47 -2.92 -6.44
C PRO A 132 7.68 -2.66 -5.15
N SER A 133 8.20 -3.16 -4.03
CA SER A 133 7.54 -3.14 -2.73
C SER A 133 8.41 -2.56 -1.61
N ASP A 134 9.57 -2.00 -1.96
CA ASP A 134 10.46 -1.29 -1.04
C ASP A 134 9.79 -0.05 -0.44
N ARG A 135 9.06 0.69 -1.28
CA ARG A 135 8.20 1.82 -0.90
C ARG A 135 6.93 1.78 -1.73
N PHE A 136 5.79 1.88 -1.06
CA PHE A 136 4.49 1.90 -1.73
C PHE A 136 3.53 2.88 -1.06
N CYS A 137 2.47 3.23 -1.79
CA CYS A 137 1.34 4.01 -1.31
C CYS A 137 0.13 3.09 -1.19
N PHE A 138 -0.56 3.13 -0.05
CA PHE A 138 -1.90 2.54 0.06
C PHE A 138 -2.94 3.65 -0.05
N GLU A 139 -3.81 3.52 -1.03
CA GLU A 139 -4.85 4.51 -1.33
C GLU A 139 -6.23 4.09 -0.79
N GLY A 140 -6.40 2.85 -0.32
CA GLY A 140 -7.72 2.32 0.04
C GLY A 140 -8.69 2.45 -1.12
N PHE A 141 -9.94 2.82 -0.81
CA PHE A 141 -10.96 3.08 -1.83
C PHE A 141 -10.89 4.52 -2.34
N LEU A 142 -10.95 4.68 -3.67
CA LEU A 142 -11.13 6.00 -4.28
C LEU A 142 -12.57 6.50 -4.12
N PRO A 143 -12.80 7.83 -3.99
CA PRO A 143 -14.14 8.39 -3.96
C PRO A 143 -14.93 7.97 -5.21
N ALA A 144 -16.23 7.75 -5.06
CA ALA A 144 -17.02 7.20 -6.17
C ALA A 144 -17.08 8.12 -7.40
N LYS A 145 -17.04 9.44 -7.21
CA LYS A 145 -17.10 10.46 -8.28
C LYS A 145 -16.65 11.83 -7.78
N GLY A 146 -16.61 12.80 -8.70
CA GLY A 146 -16.45 14.21 -8.36
C GLY A 146 -15.00 14.70 -8.38
N ARG A 147 -14.79 15.91 -7.82
CA ARG A 147 -13.50 16.61 -7.86
C ARG A 147 -12.40 15.85 -7.12
N GLU A 148 -12.71 15.39 -5.91
CA GLU A 148 -11.76 14.65 -5.06
C GLU A 148 -11.22 13.41 -5.77
N ARG A 149 -12.10 12.65 -6.44
CA ARG A 149 -11.70 11.48 -7.21
C ARG A 149 -10.68 11.82 -8.30
N ARG A 150 -10.96 12.85 -9.11
CA ARG A 150 -10.07 13.29 -10.19
C ARG A 150 -8.71 13.74 -9.66
N GLU A 151 -8.70 14.48 -8.55
CA GLU A 151 -7.46 14.94 -7.91
C GLU A 151 -6.63 13.75 -7.39
N ARG A 152 -7.27 12.72 -6.81
CA ARG A 152 -6.57 11.50 -6.35
C ARG A 152 -6.02 10.70 -7.52
N VAL A 153 -6.78 10.48 -8.59
CA VAL A 153 -6.27 9.78 -9.79
C VAL A 153 -5.10 10.52 -10.42
N ALA A 154 -5.18 11.86 -10.54
CA ALA A 154 -4.08 12.66 -11.07
C ALA A 154 -2.81 12.54 -10.21
N ARG A 155 -2.96 12.49 -8.87
CA ARG A 155 -1.82 12.27 -7.95
C ARG A 155 -1.21 10.88 -8.14
N ILE A 156 -2.03 9.84 -8.23
CA ILE A 156 -1.60 8.46 -8.46
C ILE A 156 -0.86 8.33 -9.80
N ALA A 157 -1.32 9.03 -10.84
CA ALA A 157 -0.68 8.98 -12.16
C ALA A 157 0.78 9.47 -12.13
N GLY A 158 1.09 10.46 -11.30
CA GLY A 158 2.45 11.00 -11.10
C GLY A 158 3.23 10.36 -9.94
N GLU A 159 2.64 9.44 -9.18
CA GLU A 159 3.32 8.78 -8.08
C GLU A 159 4.36 7.79 -8.60
N THR A 160 5.61 7.92 -8.15
CA THR A 160 6.75 7.10 -8.62
C THR A 160 6.90 5.79 -7.85
N ARG A 161 6.21 5.66 -6.71
CA ARG A 161 6.10 4.40 -5.95
C ARG A 161 4.96 3.54 -6.47
N THR A 162 5.01 2.24 -6.17
CA THR A 162 3.86 1.36 -6.38
C THR A 162 2.66 1.85 -5.57
N SER A 163 1.48 1.85 -6.16
CA SER A 163 0.22 2.25 -5.52
C SER A 163 -0.73 1.06 -5.42
N VAL A 164 -1.27 0.83 -4.22
CA VAL A 164 -2.24 -0.23 -3.93
C VAL A 164 -3.60 0.40 -3.66
N ILE A 165 -4.61 -0.01 -4.43
CA ILE A 165 -5.95 0.57 -4.45
C ILE A 165 -6.97 -0.55 -4.27
N TYR A 166 -7.92 -0.39 -3.35
CA TYR A 166 -9.09 -1.25 -3.29
C TYR A 166 -10.17 -0.71 -4.23
N GLU A 167 -10.81 -1.60 -4.98
CA GLU A 167 -11.90 -1.19 -5.87
C GLU A 167 -13.01 -2.24 -5.91
N ALA A 168 -14.25 -1.74 -5.93
CA ALA A 168 -15.41 -2.62 -6.07
C ALA A 168 -15.48 -3.16 -7.51
N PRO A 169 -15.92 -4.41 -7.72
CA PRO A 169 -15.87 -5.06 -9.04
C PRO A 169 -16.63 -4.26 -10.10
N HIS A 170 -17.80 -3.73 -9.76
CA HIS A 170 -18.63 -2.92 -10.66
C HIS A 170 -18.03 -1.55 -11.02
N ARG A 171 -16.97 -1.11 -10.34
CA ARG A 171 -16.23 0.13 -10.60
C ARG A 171 -14.87 -0.11 -11.26
N LEU A 172 -14.38 -1.35 -11.28
CA LEU A 172 -13.03 -1.68 -11.73
C LEU A 172 -12.76 -1.23 -13.18
N LEU A 173 -13.70 -1.48 -14.09
CA LEU A 173 -13.56 -1.07 -15.50
C LEU A 173 -13.37 0.44 -15.64
N THR A 174 -14.19 1.23 -14.94
CA THR A 174 -14.06 2.69 -14.94
C THR A 174 -12.70 3.14 -14.41
N LEU A 175 -12.23 2.52 -13.32
CA LEU A 175 -10.90 2.82 -12.78
C LEU A 175 -9.80 2.50 -13.80
N LEU A 176 -9.84 1.33 -14.44
CA LEU A 176 -8.84 0.93 -15.43
C LEU A 176 -8.82 1.86 -16.66
N GLU A 177 -9.99 2.32 -17.12
CA GLU A 177 -10.09 3.30 -18.22
C GLU A 177 -9.46 4.65 -17.86
N GLU A 178 -9.69 5.14 -16.64
CA GLU A 178 -9.06 6.39 -16.19
C GLU A 178 -7.56 6.22 -15.96
N LEU A 179 -7.12 5.07 -15.42
CA LEU A 179 -5.70 4.77 -15.29
C LEU A 179 -5.03 4.66 -16.66
N GLU A 180 -5.69 4.09 -17.67
CA GLU A 180 -5.16 4.04 -19.04
C GLU A 180 -5.01 5.45 -19.60
N GLN A 181 -6.04 6.28 -19.43
CA GLN A 181 -6.06 7.67 -19.88
C GLN A 181 -4.94 8.51 -19.24
N HIS A 182 -4.67 8.32 -17.95
CA HIS A 182 -3.73 9.16 -17.19
C HIS A 182 -2.32 8.60 -17.08
N CYS A 183 -2.16 7.27 -17.06
CA CYS A 183 -0.87 6.60 -16.83
C CYS A 183 -0.30 5.95 -18.10
N GLY A 184 -1.14 5.76 -19.13
CA GLY A 184 -0.82 5.01 -20.34
C GLY A 184 -1.08 3.51 -20.20
N ALA A 185 -1.41 2.85 -21.32
CA ALA A 185 -1.72 1.43 -21.39
C ALA A 185 -0.57 0.52 -20.93
N GLU A 186 0.68 0.96 -21.13
CA GLU A 186 1.89 0.21 -20.79
C GLU A 186 2.31 0.34 -19.32
N ARG A 187 1.60 1.15 -18.50
CA ARG A 187 1.94 1.24 -17.09
C ARG A 187 1.79 -0.13 -16.43
N PRO A 188 2.83 -0.65 -15.72
CA PRO A 188 2.74 -1.95 -15.06
C PRO A 188 1.58 -1.99 -14.08
N LEU A 189 0.80 -3.06 -14.08
CA LEU A 189 -0.36 -3.21 -13.21
C LEU A 189 -0.69 -4.70 -13.02
N GLN A 190 -1.11 -5.04 -11.81
CA GLN A 190 -1.79 -6.30 -11.51
C GLN A 190 -3.11 -6.02 -10.79
N VAL A 191 -4.18 -6.70 -11.18
CA VAL A 191 -5.43 -6.78 -10.42
C VAL A 191 -5.48 -8.14 -9.74
N ALA A 192 -5.37 -8.13 -8.42
CA ALA A 192 -5.61 -9.29 -7.57
C ALA A 192 -7.12 -9.41 -7.31
N ARG A 193 -7.70 -10.55 -7.67
CA ARG A 193 -9.11 -10.85 -7.48
C ARG A 193 -9.30 -12.03 -6.56
N GLU A 194 -10.30 -11.92 -5.68
CA GLU A 194 -10.73 -13.03 -4.83
C GLU A 194 -9.56 -13.68 -4.08
N LEU A 195 -8.65 -12.85 -3.56
CA LEU A 195 -7.45 -13.29 -2.84
C LEU A 195 -7.82 -14.31 -1.75
N THR A 196 -7.05 -15.39 -1.69
CA THR A 196 -7.18 -16.54 -0.79
C THR A 196 -8.40 -17.44 -1.07
N LYS A 197 -9.33 -17.02 -1.94
CA LYS A 197 -10.55 -17.79 -2.24
C LYS A 197 -10.31 -18.78 -3.39
N ARG A 198 -11.29 -19.65 -3.64
CA ARG A 198 -11.25 -20.68 -4.70
C ARG A 198 -10.96 -20.12 -6.09
N HIS A 199 -11.39 -18.90 -6.37
CA HIS A 199 -11.27 -18.25 -7.68
C HIS A 199 -10.22 -17.14 -7.69
N GLU A 200 -9.20 -17.25 -6.82
CA GLU A 200 -8.08 -16.30 -6.80
C GLU A 200 -7.43 -16.16 -8.18
N GLN A 201 -7.24 -14.92 -8.62
CA GLN A 201 -6.67 -14.60 -9.93
C GLN A 201 -5.82 -13.33 -9.86
N GLN A 202 -4.73 -13.31 -10.62
CA GLN A 202 -3.94 -12.11 -10.90
C GLN A 202 -4.08 -11.75 -12.38
N VAL A 203 -4.45 -10.51 -12.68
CA VAL A 203 -4.70 -10.02 -14.05
C VAL A 203 -3.82 -8.80 -14.37
N GLY A 204 -3.02 -8.89 -15.42
CA GLY A 204 -2.04 -7.88 -15.84
C GLY A 204 -1.36 -8.29 -17.16
N PRO A 205 -0.11 -7.89 -17.45
CA PRO A 205 0.87 -7.22 -16.59
C PRO A 205 0.85 -5.68 -16.66
N SER A 206 -0.05 -5.10 -17.45
CA SER A 206 -0.18 -3.65 -17.65
C SER A 206 -1.63 -3.20 -17.53
N VAL A 207 -1.85 -1.89 -17.41
CA VAL A 207 -3.18 -1.29 -17.38
C VAL A 207 -4.01 -1.72 -18.60
N GLY A 208 -3.43 -1.64 -19.80
CA GLY A 208 -4.10 -2.00 -21.05
C GLY A 208 -4.47 -3.49 -21.11
N ALA A 209 -3.56 -4.37 -20.66
CA ALA A 209 -3.81 -5.81 -20.63
C ALA A 209 -4.94 -6.18 -19.66
N ALA A 210 -4.96 -5.57 -18.46
CA ALA A 210 -6.03 -5.77 -17.50
C ALA A 210 -7.36 -5.23 -18.02
N LEU A 211 -7.37 -4.04 -18.62
CA LEU A 211 -8.58 -3.43 -19.19
C LEU A 211 -9.16 -4.30 -20.32
N ALA A 212 -8.32 -4.81 -21.22
CA ALA A 212 -8.75 -5.72 -22.28
C ALA A 212 -9.38 -7.01 -21.72
N HIS A 213 -8.80 -7.59 -20.67
CA HIS A 213 -9.36 -8.76 -20.00
C HIS A 213 -10.75 -8.49 -19.41
N PHE A 214 -10.89 -7.41 -18.62
CA PHE A 214 -12.15 -7.12 -17.92
C PHE A 214 -13.26 -6.60 -18.83
N ARG A 215 -12.94 -6.12 -20.04
CA ARG A 215 -13.95 -5.84 -21.07
C ARG A 215 -14.63 -7.10 -21.59
N GLN A 216 -13.94 -8.24 -21.54
CA GLN A 216 -14.47 -9.53 -21.98
C GLN A 216 -14.98 -10.37 -20.81
N THR A 217 -14.43 -10.18 -19.62
CA THR A 217 -14.75 -10.92 -18.41
C THR A 217 -15.26 -9.98 -17.35
N THR A 218 -16.56 -10.02 -17.05
CA THR A 218 -17.13 -9.16 -16.01
C THR A 218 -16.43 -9.37 -14.68
N PRO A 219 -15.87 -8.31 -14.06
CA PRO A 219 -15.28 -8.41 -12.74
C PRO A 219 -16.33 -8.80 -11.70
N GLN A 220 -15.97 -9.74 -10.84
CA GLN A 220 -16.77 -10.25 -9.73
C GLN A 220 -15.88 -10.40 -8.50
N GLY A 221 -16.51 -10.36 -7.32
CA GLY A 221 -15.82 -10.49 -6.04
C GLY A 221 -15.03 -9.24 -5.66
N GLU A 222 -14.05 -9.39 -4.80
CA GLU A 222 -13.20 -8.30 -4.33
C GLU A 222 -11.98 -8.12 -5.23
N CYS A 223 -11.62 -6.86 -5.51
CA CYS A 223 -10.50 -6.51 -6.37
C CYS A 223 -9.52 -5.57 -5.63
N THR A 224 -8.24 -5.93 -5.66
CA THR A 224 -7.14 -5.04 -5.24
C THR A 224 -6.25 -4.78 -6.44
N VAL A 225 -6.11 -3.52 -6.81
CA VAL A 225 -5.27 -3.06 -7.92
C VAL A 225 -3.91 -2.65 -7.38
N VAL A 226 -2.85 -3.20 -7.96
CA VAL A 226 -1.46 -2.81 -7.71
C VAL A 226 -0.91 -2.18 -8.97
N LEU A 227 -0.76 -0.86 -8.94
CA LEU A 227 -0.27 -0.05 -10.05
C LEU A 227 1.20 0.27 -9.84
N GLY A 228 2.04 0.00 -10.84
CA GLY A 228 3.44 0.38 -10.85
C GLY A 228 3.62 1.90 -10.83
N GLY A 229 4.74 2.33 -10.25
CA GLY A 229 5.10 3.73 -10.20
C GLY A 229 5.23 4.39 -11.58
N ALA A 230 5.05 5.69 -11.62
CA ALA A 230 5.37 6.52 -12.76
C ALA A 230 6.84 6.35 -13.12
N PRO A 231 7.17 6.31 -14.42
CA PRO A 231 8.56 6.37 -14.84
C PRO A 231 9.22 7.56 -14.16
N VAL A 232 10.26 7.29 -13.36
CA VAL A 232 11.10 8.36 -12.85
C VAL A 232 11.76 8.95 -14.08
N ALA A 233 11.58 10.25 -14.30
CA ALA A 233 12.40 10.96 -15.27
C ALA A 233 13.85 10.77 -14.81
N VAL A 234 14.55 9.84 -15.45
CA VAL A 234 16.00 9.84 -15.40
C VAL A 234 16.35 11.12 -16.12
N ASP A 235 16.94 12.09 -15.42
CA ASP A 235 17.55 13.21 -16.11
C ASP A 235 18.39 12.60 -17.23
N PRO A 236 18.15 12.96 -18.50
CA PRO A 236 18.93 12.39 -19.59
C PRO A 236 20.39 12.57 -19.19
N GLU A 237 21.17 11.48 -19.27
CA GLU A 237 22.61 11.63 -19.06
C GLU A 237 23.06 12.80 -19.93
N PRO A 238 23.76 13.80 -19.35
CA PRO A 238 24.11 14.99 -20.11
C PRO A 238 24.85 14.56 -21.37
N ASP A 239 24.39 15.03 -22.53
CA ASP A 239 24.96 14.65 -23.82
C ASP A 239 26.47 14.88 -23.79
N ASP A 240 27.24 13.82 -24.05
CA ASP A 240 28.70 13.88 -24.08
C ASP A 240 29.20 14.95 -25.08
N THR A 241 28.43 15.27 -26.13
CA THR A 241 28.72 16.36 -27.08
C THR A 241 28.58 17.73 -26.42
N GLU A 242 27.51 17.96 -25.67
CA GLU A 242 27.29 19.20 -24.91
C GLU A 242 28.33 19.35 -23.80
N LEU A 243 28.61 18.27 -23.06
CA LEU A 243 29.65 18.24 -22.04
C LEU A 243 31.03 18.60 -22.62
N ARG A 244 31.38 18.07 -23.80
CA ARG A 244 32.61 18.42 -24.50
C ARG A 244 32.67 19.89 -24.90
N GLN A 245 31.60 20.43 -25.48
CA GLN A 245 31.54 21.87 -25.83
C GLN A 245 31.74 22.76 -24.60
N ARG A 246 31.07 22.43 -23.49
CA ARG A 246 31.22 23.16 -22.22
C ARG A 246 32.65 23.07 -21.66
N LEU A 247 33.30 21.92 -21.78
CA LEU A 247 34.72 21.76 -21.39
C LEU A 247 35.64 22.60 -22.29
N GLN A 248 35.44 22.59 -23.61
CA GLN A 248 36.22 23.39 -24.56
C GLN A 248 36.08 24.89 -24.31
N ILE A 249 34.86 25.39 -24.04
CA ILE A 249 34.62 26.80 -23.68
C ILE A 249 35.43 27.19 -22.44
N LYS A 250 35.44 26.36 -21.39
CA LYS A 250 36.20 26.63 -20.16
C LYS A 250 37.73 26.61 -20.40
N ILE A 251 38.20 25.74 -21.29
CA ILE A 251 39.63 25.68 -21.67
C ILE A 251 40.02 26.93 -22.47
N GLN A 252 39.19 27.35 -23.43
CA GLN A 252 39.40 28.59 -24.20
C GLN A 252 39.36 29.84 -23.32
N ALA A 253 38.57 29.81 -22.23
CA ALA A 253 38.55 30.85 -21.20
C ALA A 253 39.78 30.84 -20.26
N GLY A 254 40.76 29.95 -20.49
CA GLY A 254 42.04 29.93 -19.77
C GLY A 254 42.16 28.88 -18.66
N SER A 255 41.16 28.00 -18.47
CA SER A 255 41.27 26.90 -17.51
C SER A 255 42.12 25.75 -18.08
N SER A 256 42.92 25.08 -17.26
CA SER A 256 43.53 23.81 -17.69
C SER A 256 42.47 22.71 -17.89
N ALA A 257 42.75 21.69 -18.70
CA ALA A 257 41.83 20.55 -18.91
C ALA A 257 41.37 19.90 -17.60
N SER A 258 42.27 19.80 -16.61
CA SER A 258 41.99 19.26 -15.28
C SER A 258 41.09 20.17 -14.44
N GLU A 259 41.20 21.49 -14.60
CA GLU A 259 40.36 22.48 -13.92
C GLU A 259 38.99 22.59 -14.57
N ALA A 260 38.90 22.61 -15.90
CA ALA A 260 37.65 22.59 -16.64
C ALA A 260 36.80 21.35 -16.26
N ALA A 261 37.42 20.16 -16.21
CA ALA A 261 36.76 18.93 -15.76
C ALA A 261 36.35 18.98 -14.28
N ARG A 262 37.11 19.65 -13.41
CA ARG A 262 36.78 19.80 -11.98
C ARG A 262 35.60 20.75 -11.77
N GLN A 263 35.58 21.88 -12.49
CA GLN A 263 34.48 22.85 -12.43
C GLN A 263 33.19 22.24 -12.98
N LEU A 264 33.26 21.56 -14.13
CA LEU A 264 32.08 20.94 -14.72
C LEU A 264 31.57 19.76 -13.88
N ALA A 265 32.45 19.01 -13.20
CA ALA A 265 32.05 17.99 -12.23
C ALA A 265 31.24 18.58 -11.06
N ALA A 266 31.63 19.76 -10.56
CA ALA A 266 30.91 20.45 -9.51
C ALA A 266 29.53 20.97 -9.97
N GLU A 267 29.40 21.34 -11.26
CA GLU A 267 28.13 21.81 -11.85
C GLU A 267 27.15 20.66 -12.17
N THR A 268 27.66 19.49 -12.58
CA THR A 268 26.86 18.39 -13.14
C THR A 268 26.73 17.18 -12.20
N GLY A 269 27.51 17.12 -11.12
CA GLY A 269 27.58 15.95 -10.25
C GLY A 269 28.28 14.72 -10.86
N LEU A 270 28.74 14.81 -12.11
CA LEU A 270 29.42 13.73 -12.81
C LEU A 270 30.86 13.52 -12.29
N PRO A 271 31.38 12.28 -12.27
CA PRO A 271 32.75 12.02 -11.85
C PRO A 271 33.77 12.77 -12.72
N LYS A 272 34.68 13.53 -12.11
CA LYS A 272 35.77 14.25 -12.82
C LYS A 272 36.50 13.36 -13.83
N ARG A 273 36.74 12.09 -13.48
CA ARG A 273 37.39 11.12 -14.36
C ARG A 273 36.63 10.91 -15.67
N ARG A 274 35.29 10.83 -15.65
CA ARG A 274 34.44 10.74 -16.86
C ARG A 274 34.65 11.95 -17.75
N LEU A 275 34.51 13.15 -17.19
CA LEU A 275 34.64 14.42 -17.92
C LEU A 275 36.05 14.61 -18.51
N TYR A 276 37.08 14.17 -17.80
CA TYR A 276 38.46 14.24 -18.28
C TYR A 276 38.70 13.27 -19.44
N THR A 277 38.13 12.07 -19.41
CA THR A 277 38.21 11.09 -20.52
C THR A 277 37.55 11.64 -21.80
N LEU A 278 36.46 12.40 -21.68
CA LEU A 278 35.76 12.99 -22.83
C LEU A 278 36.63 13.97 -23.64
N LEU A 279 37.62 14.61 -23.00
CA LEU A 279 38.60 15.49 -23.67
C LEU A 279 39.67 14.73 -24.45
N HIS A 280 39.92 13.46 -24.13
CA HIS A 280 40.98 12.65 -24.74
C HIS A 280 40.48 11.70 -25.82
N GLN A 281 39.16 11.56 -26.01
CA GLN A 281 38.56 10.70 -27.04
C GLN A 281 38.61 11.30 -28.46
N GLU A 282 39.06 12.55 -28.64
CA GLU A 282 39.31 13.13 -29.98
C GLU A 282 40.56 12.55 -30.67
N SER A 283 41.45 11.86 -29.96
CA SER A 283 42.74 11.43 -30.51
C SER A 283 42.72 10.09 -31.26
N SER A 284 41.55 9.49 -31.52
CA SER A 284 41.47 8.13 -32.12
C SER A 284 40.45 7.97 -33.25
N GLN A 285 39.92 9.05 -33.83
CA GLN A 285 39.03 8.99 -35.02
C GLN A 285 39.48 9.92 -36.17
N ALA A 286 40.73 10.35 -36.15
CA ALA A 286 41.36 11.04 -37.28
C ALA A 286 42.64 10.30 -37.66
N ASP A 287 42.48 9.14 -38.31
CA ASP A 287 43.46 8.50 -39.19
C ASP A 287 42.71 7.58 -40.19
#